data_AF-A0A7V8V7U9-F1
#
_entry.id   AF-A0A7V8V7U9-F1
#
_cell.length_a   1.000
_cell.length_b   1.000
_cell.length_c   1.000
_cell.angle_alpha   90.00
_cell.angle_beta   90.00
_cell.angle_gamma   90.00
#
_symmetry.space_group_name_H-M   'P 1'
#
loop_
_entity.id
_entity.type
_entity.pdbx_description
1 polymer ?
#
loop_
_entity_poly.entity_id
_entity_poly.type
_entity_poly.pdbx_seq_one_letter_code
_entity_poly.pdbx_strand_id
1 'polypeptide(L)'
;MASEDPRRPEADNPFQSPSVVTNADAVDIKVAAPSGALVLICAVFCATIKLVLYISFLGFSTENFFAYGILIFTGGVYGIGVAWLIHVVRTRQFALMMPGHWRLIAASTALITEVFTMALFHVQDLATGETDFFYVDLFFSGLGHLLAAIFYLLVINYNQERGIWRTYAWLAMIYYFLMAFLYPMLIGDLMGHLFIPLLVIQRLLTLALLCACLTGIVNDYRRRTPRDMYHYLGLVLGFALVWFSETELFQF
;
A
#
# COMPACT_ATOMS: atom_id res chain seq x y z
N MET A 1 -10.70 -62.20 -28.13
CA MET A 1 -10.70 -62.30 -26.65
C MET A 1 -9.67 -61.33 -26.14
N ALA A 2 -10.10 -60.18 -25.62
CA ALA A 2 -9.20 -59.19 -25.04
C ALA A 2 -8.78 -59.67 -23.65
N SER A 3 -7.47 -59.71 -23.37
CA SER A 3 -6.98 -60.02 -22.03
C SER A 3 -7.20 -58.81 -21.14
N GLU A 4 -8.10 -58.93 -20.16
CA GLU A 4 -8.22 -57.98 -19.06
C GLU A 4 -6.92 -58.02 -18.25
N ASP A 5 -6.26 -56.87 -18.15
CA ASP A 5 -5.04 -56.68 -17.35
C ASP A 5 -5.42 -56.75 -15.86
N PRO A 6 -4.95 -57.76 -15.10
CA PRO A 6 -5.34 -57.97 -13.71
C PRO A 6 -4.73 -56.95 -12.73
N ARG A 7 -4.04 -55.91 -13.22
CA ARG A 7 -3.38 -54.88 -12.40
C ARG A 7 -4.19 -53.60 -12.20
N ARG A 8 -5.48 -53.57 -12.55
CA ARG A 8 -6.36 -52.42 -12.23
C ARG A 8 -7.52 -52.83 -11.31
N PRO A 9 -7.30 -53.00 -9.99
CA PRO A 9 -8.38 -53.08 -9.03
C PRO A 9 -9.02 -51.71 -8.72
N GLU A 10 -8.52 -50.63 -9.32
CA GLU A 10 -8.82 -49.25 -8.88
C GLU A 10 -9.94 -48.56 -9.67
N ALA A 11 -10.45 -49.14 -10.75
CA ALA A 11 -11.41 -48.45 -11.62
C ALA A 11 -12.85 -48.40 -11.06
N ASP A 12 -13.21 -49.29 -10.13
CA ASP A 12 -14.59 -49.50 -9.66
C ASP A 12 -14.72 -49.45 -8.12
N ASN A 13 -13.94 -48.62 -7.43
CA ASN A 13 -14.10 -48.44 -5.98
C ASN A 13 -15.15 -47.34 -5.68
N PRO A 14 -16.38 -47.68 -5.22
CA PRO A 14 -17.42 -46.70 -4.90
C PRO A 14 -17.12 -45.88 -3.63
N PHE A 15 -16.06 -46.23 -2.89
CA PHE A 15 -15.58 -45.51 -1.71
C PHE A 15 -14.31 -44.71 -1.98
N GLN A 16 -13.89 -44.58 -3.24
CA GLN A 16 -12.80 -43.68 -3.58
C GLN A 16 -13.28 -42.25 -3.29
N SER A 17 -12.69 -41.64 -2.26
CA SER A 17 -12.80 -40.19 -2.04
C SER A 17 -12.41 -39.53 -3.36
N PRO A 18 -13.07 -38.42 -3.78
CA PRO A 18 -12.73 -37.76 -5.03
C PRO A 18 -11.21 -37.61 -5.03
N SER A 19 -10.53 -38.32 -5.93
CA SER A 19 -9.15 -38.02 -6.19
C SER A 19 -9.22 -36.56 -6.58
N VAL A 20 -8.70 -35.69 -5.70
CA VAL A 20 -8.52 -34.30 -6.03
C VAL A 20 -7.69 -34.42 -7.28
N VAL A 21 -8.34 -34.19 -8.43
CA VAL A 21 -7.65 -34.06 -9.67
C VAL A 21 -6.75 -32.88 -9.35
N THR A 22 -5.49 -33.16 -9.04
CA THR A 22 -4.37 -32.26 -9.20
C THR A 22 -4.35 -32.00 -10.69
N ASN A 23 -5.35 -31.24 -11.14
CA ASN A 23 -5.38 -30.60 -12.42
C ASN A 23 -4.18 -29.68 -12.35
N ALA A 24 -3.10 -30.19 -12.91
CA ALA A 24 -1.90 -29.51 -13.30
C ALA A 24 -2.17 -28.45 -14.40
N ASP A 25 -3.43 -28.07 -14.59
CA ASP A 25 -3.80 -26.79 -15.16
C ASP A 25 -3.79 -25.79 -13.99
N ALA A 26 -2.59 -25.32 -13.65
CA ALA A 26 -2.47 -24.03 -13.00
C ALA A 26 -3.24 -23.05 -13.89
N VAL A 27 -4.50 -22.78 -13.54
CA VAL A 27 -5.25 -21.68 -14.12
C VAL A 27 -4.33 -20.49 -13.91
N ASP A 28 -3.75 -20.02 -15.01
CA ASP A 28 -2.87 -18.88 -15.06
C ASP A 28 -3.77 -17.68 -14.75
N ILE A 29 -4.08 -17.47 -13.45
CA ILE A 29 -4.82 -16.32 -12.95
C ILE A 29 -3.84 -15.15 -13.07
N LYS A 30 -3.56 -14.77 -14.32
CA LYS A 30 -2.94 -13.51 -14.66
C LYS A 30 -3.97 -12.45 -14.38
N VAL A 31 -3.84 -11.83 -13.21
CA VAL A 31 -4.42 -10.52 -12.98
C VAL A 31 -3.96 -9.65 -14.15
N ALA A 32 -4.92 -9.12 -14.91
CA ALA A 32 -4.56 -8.23 -16.00
C ALA A 32 -3.85 -7.03 -15.36
N ALA A 33 -2.60 -6.78 -15.73
CA ALA A 33 -1.90 -5.60 -15.21
C ALA A 33 -2.52 -4.32 -15.80
N PRO A 34 -2.40 -3.17 -15.13
CA PRO A 34 -2.72 -1.89 -15.75
C PRO A 34 -1.90 -1.71 -17.03
N SER A 35 -2.47 -1.04 -18.03
CA SER A 35 -1.74 -0.73 -19.26
C SER A 35 -0.54 0.16 -18.93
N GLY A 36 0.58 -0.04 -19.61
CA GLY A 36 1.78 0.78 -19.41
C GLY A 36 1.51 2.28 -19.61
N ALA A 37 0.59 2.63 -20.53
CA ALA A 37 0.14 3.99 -20.74
C ALA A 37 -0.58 4.57 -19.51
N LEU A 38 -1.48 3.81 -18.87
CA LEU A 38 -2.16 4.27 -17.65
C LEU A 38 -1.15 4.50 -16.51
N VAL A 39 -0.22 3.55 -16.33
CA VAL A 39 0.84 3.67 -15.32
C VAL A 39 1.68 4.90 -15.55
N LEU A 40 2.13 5.13 -16.80
CA LEU A 40 2.95 6.29 -17.15
C LEU A 40 2.20 7.60 -16.93
N ILE A 41 0.95 7.70 -17.38
CA ILE A 41 0.13 8.91 -17.23
C ILE A 41 -0.05 9.24 -15.74
N CYS A 42 -0.45 8.26 -14.92
CA CYS A 42 -0.62 8.48 -13.49
C CYS A 42 0.70 8.81 -12.78
N ALA A 43 1.80 8.12 -13.12
CA ALA A 43 3.13 8.39 -12.55
C ALA A 43 3.59 9.82 -12.85
N VAL A 44 3.54 10.26 -14.11
CA VAL A 44 3.93 11.62 -14.52
C VAL A 44 3.01 12.66 -13.88
N PHE A 45 1.70 12.41 -13.87
CA PHE A 45 0.73 13.34 -13.29
C PHE A 45 0.94 13.52 -11.79
N CYS A 46 1.09 12.44 -11.03
CA CYS A 46 1.31 12.50 -9.59
C CYS A 46 2.69 13.08 -9.23
N ALA A 47 3.75 12.76 -9.99
CA ALA A 47 5.06 13.39 -9.83
C ALA A 47 4.99 14.91 -10.08
N THR A 48 4.24 15.34 -11.11
CA THR A 48 4.04 16.76 -11.40
C THR A 48 3.27 17.45 -10.27
N ILE A 49 2.22 16.85 -9.74
CA ILE A 49 1.50 17.38 -8.57
C ILE A 49 2.45 17.56 -7.40
N LYS A 50 3.19 16.52 -7.00
CA LYS A 50 4.17 16.55 -5.91
C LYS A 50 5.17 17.70 -6.07
N LEU A 51 5.73 17.84 -7.28
CA LEU A 51 6.70 18.90 -7.59
C LEU A 51 6.06 20.29 -7.49
N VAL A 52 4.86 20.47 -8.03
CA VAL A 52 4.12 21.74 -7.96
C VAL A 52 3.81 22.10 -6.51
N LEU A 53 3.29 21.16 -5.71
CA LEU A 53 3.00 21.41 -4.29
C LEU A 53 4.25 21.86 -3.52
N TYR A 54 5.38 21.20 -3.75
CA TYR A 54 6.63 21.55 -3.08
C TYR A 54 7.18 22.92 -3.52
N ILE A 55 7.19 23.21 -4.82
CA ILE A 55 7.65 24.52 -5.34
C ILE A 55 6.74 25.64 -4.85
N SER A 56 5.41 25.42 -4.77
CA SER A 56 4.48 26.40 -4.23
C SER A 56 4.73 26.71 -2.76
N PHE A 57 5.25 25.75 -2.00
CA PHE A 57 5.50 25.90 -0.56
C PHE A 57 6.88 26.52 -0.24
N LEU A 58 7.96 26.01 -0.86
CA LEU A 58 9.34 26.43 -0.54
C LEU A 58 10.00 27.31 -1.61
N GLY A 59 9.32 27.55 -2.73
CA GLY A 59 9.93 28.20 -3.89
C GLY A 59 10.89 27.28 -4.66
N PHE A 60 11.37 27.79 -5.79
CA PHE A 60 12.36 27.09 -6.60
C PHE A 60 13.79 27.49 -6.17
N SER A 61 14.61 26.50 -5.80
CA SER A 61 16.03 26.67 -5.48
C SER A 61 16.84 25.53 -6.08
N THR A 62 17.92 25.87 -6.78
CA THR A 62 18.83 24.87 -7.37
C THR A 62 19.58 24.04 -6.33
N GLU A 63 19.69 24.54 -5.10
CA GLU A 63 20.30 23.82 -3.97
C GLU A 63 19.47 22.58 -3.55
N ASN A 64 18.17 22.57 -3.88
CA ASN A 64 17.23 21.51 -3.55
C ASN A 64 17.10 20.45 -4.66
N PHE A 65 18.08 20.35 -5.58
CA PHE A 65 18.02 19.42 -6.71
C PHE A 65 17.76 17.96 -6.30
N PHE A 66 18.40 17.50 -5.22
CA PHE A 66 18.20 16.15 -4.71
C PHE A 66 16.79 15.94 -4.13
N ALA A 67 16.25 16.94 -3.43
CA ALA A 67 14.87 16.90 -2.93
C ALA A 67 13.86 16.82 -4.08
N TYR A 68 14.06 17.56 -5.17
CA TYR A 68 13.22 17.42 -6.37
C TYR A 68 13.24 15.99 -6.95
N GLY A 69 14.41 15.35 -6.96
CA GLY A 69 14.54 13.95 -7.37
C GLY A 69 13.71 13.01 -6.51
N ILE A 70 13.77 13.16 -5.18
CA ILE A 70 12.97 12.37 -4.22
C ILE A 70 11.47 12.63 -4.43
N LEU A 71 11.05 13.88 -4.61
CA LEU A 71 9.64 14.24 -4.79
C LEU A 71 9.06 13.69 -6.10
N ILE A 72 9.83 13.73 -7.19
CA ILE A 72 9.45 13.13 -8.47
C ILE A 72 9.34 11.61 -8.32
N PHE A 73 10.29 10.98 -7.63
CA PHE A 73 10.27 9.55 -7.36
C PHE A 73 9.04 9.16 -6.52
N THR A 74 8.83 9.79 -5.36
CA THR A 74 7.71 9.51 -4.46
C THR A 74 6.37 9.74 -5.14
N GLY A 75 6.21 10.86 -5.87
CA GLY A 75 5.02 11.13 -6.67
C GLY A 75 4.79 10.10 -7.79
N GLY A 76 5.87 9.61 -8.42
CA GLY A 76 5.81 8.50 -9.37
C GLY A 76 5.28 7.21 -8.73
N VAL A 77 5.76 6.86 -7.52
CA VAL A 77 5.26 5.70 -6.77
C VAL A 77 3.77 5.85 -6.45
N TYR A 78 3.33 7.03 -5.99
CA TYR A 78 1.91 7.30 -5.75
C TYR A 78 1.08 7.17 -7.04
N GLY A 79 1.60 7.63 -8.17
CA GLY A 79 0.93 7.48 -9.46
C GLY A 79 0.79 6.01 -9.90
N ILE A 80 1.78 5.17 -9.62
CA ILE A 80 1.66 3.72 -9.88
C ILE A 80 0.52 3.12 -9.02
N GLY A 81 0.41 3.51 -7.75
CA GLY A 81 -0.70 3.07 -6.89
C GLY A 81 -2.07 3.56 -7.37
N VAL A 82 -2.16 4.80 -7.85
CA VAL A 82 -3.39 5.35 -8.45
C VAL A 82 -3.78 4.57 -9.71
N ALA A 83 -2.82 4.27 -10.58
CA ALA A 83 -3.07 3.46 -11.78
C ALA A 83 -3.63 2.08 -11.43
N TRP A 84 -3.10 1.44 -10.38
CA TRP A 84 -3.61 0.18 -9.86
C TRP A 84 -5.01 0.29 -9.29
N LEU A 85 -5.30 1.33 -8.50
CA LEU A 85 -6.64 1.58 -7.97
C LEU A 85 -7.65 1.74 -9.11
N ILE A 86 -7.34 2.59 -10.09
CA ILE A 86 -8.20 2.81 -11.28
C ILE A 86 -8.41 1.49 -12.02
N HIS A 87 -7.35 0.74 -12.27
CA HIS A 87 -7.44 -0.53 -12.98
C HIS A 87 -8.37 -1.50 -12.25
N VAL A 88 -8.12 -1.74 -10.96
CA VAL A 88 -8.87 -2.71 -10.15
C VAL A 88 -10.35 -2.34 -10.02
N VAL A 89 -10.65 -1.05 -9.87
CA VAL A 89 -12.03 -0.56 -9.82
C VAL A 89 -12.72 -0.76 -11.17
N ARG A 90 -12.06 -0.44 -12.29
CA ARG A 90 -12.63 -0.58 -13.65
C ARG A 90 -12.83 -2.04 -14.05
N THR A 91 -11.89 -2.93 -13.71
CA THR A 91 -11.98 -4.35 -14.06
C THR A 91 -12.73 -5.18 -13.02
N ARG A 92 -13.08 -4.58 -11.86
CA ARG A 92 -13.72 -5.26 -10.72
C ARG A 92 -12.90 -6.44 -10.19
N GLN A 93 -11.57 -6.39 -10.33
CA GLN A 93 -10.65 -7.47 -9.94
C GLN A 93 -10.05 -7.29 -8.53
N PHE A 94 -10.79 -6.65 -7.62
CA PHE A 94 -10.30 -6.35 -6.26
C PHE A 94 -9.89 -7.61 -5.48
N ALA A 95 -10.63 -8.70 -5.69
CA ALA A 95 -10.40 -10.00 -5.06
C ALA A 95 -9.04 -10.62 -5.41
N LEU A 96 -8.44 -10.24 -6.55
CA LEU A 96 -7.22 -10.81 -7.10
C LEU A 96 -5.97 -9.95 -6.85
N MET A 97 -6.12 -8.79 -6.19
CA MET A 97 -4.97 -7.95 -5.91
C MET A 97 -3.95 -8.68 -5.03
N MET A 98 -2.67 -8.49 -5.34
CA MET A 98 -1.58 -9.05 -4.57
C MET A 98 -1.06 -8.02 -3.53
N PRO A 99 -0.33 -8.48 -2.49
CA PRO A 99 0.14 -7.61 -1.40
C PRO A 99 0.89 -6.35 -1.80
N GLY A 100 1.76 -6.42 -2.82
CA GLY A 100 2.44 -5.24 -3.35
C GLY A 100 1.48 -4.19 -3.93
N HIS A 101 0.38 -4.60 -4.57
CA HIS A 101 -0.63 -3.67 -5.08
C HIS A 101 -1.32 -2.93 -3.94
N TRP A 102 -1.63 -3.63 -2.84
CA TRP A 102 -2.24 -3.01 -1.67
C TRP A 102 -1.36 -1.91 -1.10
N ARG A 103 -0.04 -2.16 -1.00
CA ARG A 103 0.91 -1.17 -0.50
C ARG A 103 1.00 0.05 -1.41
N LEU A 104 1.04 -0.14 -2.73
CA LEU A 104 1.08 0.96 -3.68
C LEU A 104 -0.19 1.83 -3.58
N ILE A 105 -1.37 1.20 -3.58
CA ILE A 105 -2.65 1.91 -3.46
C ILE A 105 -2.75 2.65 -2.12
N ALA A 106 -2.36 2.00 -1.02
CA ALA A 106 -2.36 2.62 0.30
C ALA A 106 -1.37 3.79 0.37
N ALA A 107 -0.19 3.68 -0.26
CA ALA A 107 0.76 4.79 -0.32
C ALA A 107 0.19 6.00 -1.07
N SER A 108 -0.61 5.79 -2.11
CA SER A 108 -1.27 6.87 -2.85
C SER A 108 -2.24 7.71 -2.01
N THR A 109 -2.71 7.23 -0.84
CA THR A 109 -3.57 8.06 0.02
C THR A 109 -2.82 9.26 0.60
N ALA A 110 -1.49 9.18 0.74
CA ALA A 110 -0.66 10.30 1.17
C ALA A 110 -0.67 11.47 0.16
N LEU A 111 -0.75 11.17 -1.15
CA LEU A 111 -0.87 12.23 -2.15
C LEU A 111 -2.18 13.00 -1.99
N ILE A 112 -3.27 12.30 -1.67
CA ILE A 112 -4.58 12.91 -1.45
C ILE A 112 -4.49 13.90 -0.28
N THR A 113 -3.85 13.50 0.82
CA THR A 113 -3.69 14.37 1.98
C THR A 113 -2.82 15.57 1.72
N GLU A 114 -1.70 15.41 1.01
CA GLU A 114 -0.82 16.53 0.63
C GLU A 114 -1.56 17.56 -0.23
N VAL A 115 -2.36 17.11 -1.21
CA VAL A 115 -3.15 18.00 -2.07
C VAL A 115 -4.19 18.78 -1.24
N PHE A 116 -4.94 18.10 -0.36
CA PHE A 116 -5.95 18.77 0.46
C PHE A 116 -5.33 19.71 1.50
N THR A 117 -4.21 19.33 2.11
CA THR A 117 -3.45 20.17 3.04
C THR A 117 -3.04 21.47 2.39
N MET A 118 -2.40 21.39 1.21
CA MET A 118 -1.96 22.58 0.49
C MET A 118 -3.12 23.44 -0.01
N ALA A 119 -4.20 22.81 -0.51
CA ALA A 119 -5.39 23.54 -0.95
C ALA A 119 -6.02 24.34 0.21
N LEU A 120 -6.18 23.73 1.39
CA LEU A 120 -6.76 24.40 2.55
C LEU A 120 -5.82 25.41 3.17
N PHE A 121 -4.52 25.11 3.21
CA PHE A 121 -3.51 26.08 3.66
C PHE A 121 -3.61 27.37 2.84
N HIS A 122 -3.65 27.29 1.50
CA HIS A 122 -3.81 28.48 0.66
C HIS A 122 -5.15 29.19 0.87
N VAL A 123 -6.25 28.45 1.05
CA VAL A 123 -7.56 29.06 1.32
C VAL A 123 -7.58 29.79 2.66
N GLN A 124 -6.99 29.21 3.69
CA GLN A 124 -6.91 29.81 5.03
C GLN A 124 -5.95 31.00 5.06
N ASP A 125 -4.77 30.88 4.44
CA ASP A 125 -3.80 31.97 4.32
C ASP A 125 -4.43 33.21 3.65
N LEU A 126 -5.20 33.00 2.57
CA LEU A 126 -5.96 34.07 1.91
C LEU A 126 -7.10 34.65 2.77
N ALA A 127 -7.68 33.87 3.68
CA ALA A 127 -8.86 34.26 4.45
C ALA A 127 -8.53 34.90 5.80
N THR A 128 -7.51 34.40 6.50
CA THR A 128 -7.19 34.79 7.88
C THR A 128 -5.80 35.40 8.02
N GLY A 129 -4.87 35.18 7.07
CA GLY A 129 -3.48 35.63 7.16
C GLY A 129 -2.67 35.00 8.30
N GLU A 130 -3.30 34.12 9.09
CA GLU A 130 -2.73 33.41 10.22
C GLU A 130 -3.21 31.96 10.13
N THR A 131 -2.34 31.10 9.60
CA THR A 131 -2.59 29.66 9.57
C THR A 131 -1.34 28.93 10.02
N ASP A 132 -1.50 28.05 11.00
CA ASP A 132 -0.43 27.14 11.39
C ASP A 132 -0.51 25.89 10.51
N PHE A 133 0.31 25.87 9.46
CA PHE A 133 0.43 24.77 8.49
C PHE A 133 0.56 23.42 9.19
N PHE A 134 1.24 23.39 10.34
CA PHE A 134 1.46 22.19 11.14
C PHE A 134 0.16 21.50 11.55
N TYR A 135 -0.84 22.23 12.04
CA TYR A 135 -2.11 21.62 12.48
C TYR A 135 -2.94 21.11 11.31
N VAL A 136 -2.91 21.82 10.17
CA VAL A 136 -3.60 21.40 8.94
C VAL A 136 -2.99 20.10 8.43
N ASP A 137 -1.66 20.05 8.33
CA ASP A 137 -0.93 18.86 7.87
C ASP A 137 -1.16 17.64 8.77
N LEU A 138 -1.10 17.82 10.10
CA LEU A 138 -1.37 16.75 11.05
C LEU A 138 -2.79 16.18 10.92
N PHE A 139 -3.80 17.04 10.77
CA PHE A 139 -5.19 16.61 10.60
C PHE A 139 -5.38 15.81 9.32
N PHE A 140 -4.88 16.31 8.19
CA PHE A 140 -5.01 15.64 6.90
C PHE A 140 -4.19 14.36 6.84
N SER A 141 -2.97 14.35 7.39
CA SER A 141 -2.17 13.13 7.54
C SER A 141 -2.94 12.04 8.30
N GLY A 142 -3.63 12.41 9.39
CA GLY A 142 -4.53 11.51 10.10
C GLY A 142 -5.64 10.94 9.20
N LEU A 143 -6.27 11.78 8.37
CA LEU A 143 -7.30 11.36 7.41
C LEU A 143 -6.73 10.41 6.34
N GLY A 144 -5.52 10.64 5.82
CA GLY A 144 -4.89 9.75 4.84
C GLY A 144 -4.59 8.37 5.39
N HIS A 145 -4.16 8.31 6.64
CA HIS A 145 -4.01 7.06 7.37
C HIS A 145 -5.35 6.37 7.59
N LEU A 146 -6.42 7.11 7.91
CA LEU A 146 -7.76 6.53 8.02
C LEU A 146 -8.23 5.93 6.68
N LEU A 147 -8.01 6.63 5.56
CA LEU A 147 -8.33 6.12 4.23
C LEU A 147 -7.55 4.84 3.90
N ALA A 148 -6.26 4.79 4.25
CA ALA A 148 -5.46 3.57 4.10
C ALA A 148 -5.98 2.42 4.98
N ALA A 149 -6.39 2.70 6.22
CA ALA A 149 -6.99 1.71 7.11
C ALA A 149 -8.31 1.15 6.55
N ILE A 150 -9.19 2.03 6.04
CA ILE A 150 -10.43 1.63 5.35
C ILE A 150 -10.11 0.78 4.12
N PHE A 151 -9.12 1.17 3.32
CA PHE A 151 -8.69 0.36 2.17
C PHE A 151 -8.22 -1.04 2.60
N TYR A 152 -7.41 -1.15 3.65
CA TYR A 152 -7.01 -2.46 4.16
C TYR A 152 -8.17 -3.26 4.76
N LEU A 153 -9.17 -2.60 5.36
CA LEU A 153 -10.41 -3.26 5.78
C LEU A 153 -11.17 -3.83 4.56
N LEU A 154 -11.20 -3.12 3.43
CA LEU A 154 -11.74 -3.66 2.18
C LEU A 154 -10.91 -4.84 1.68
N VAL A 155 -9.57 -4.75 1.69
CA VAL A 155 -8.67 -5.87 1.34
C VAL A 155 -9.00 -7.09 2.18
N ILE A 156 -9.14 -6.93 3.49
CA ILE A 156 -9.55 -8.01 4.38
C ILE A 156 -10.93 -8.53 3.94
N ASN A 157 -11.96 -7.71 3.78
CA ASN A 157 -13.29 -8.27 3.51
C ASN A 157 -13.44 -8.94 2.13
N TYR A 158 -12.71 -8.48 1.11
CA TYR A 158 -12.98 -8.87 -0.28
C TYR A 158 -11.84 -9.59 -1.00
N ASN A 159 -10.61 -9.55 -0.49
CA ASN A 159 -9.47 -10.20 -1.14
C ASN A 159 -9.34 -11.69 -0.77
N GLN A 160 -8.88 -12.51 -1.72
CA GLN A 160 -8.78 -13.97 -1.57
C GLN A 160 -7.46 -14.45 -0.96
N GLU A 161 -6.48 -13.57 -0.73
CA GLU A 161 -5.20 -13.91 -0.08
C GLU A 161 -5.39 -14.49 1.33
N ARG A 162 -4.62 -15.53 1.64
CA ARG A 162 -4.70 -16.29 2.90
C ARG A 162 -3.35 -16.35 3.61
N GLY A 163 -3.37 -16.80 4.88
CA GLY A 163 -2.16 -17.03 5.66
C GLY A 163 -1.43 -15.74 6.01
N ILE A 164 -0.11 -15.70 5.79
CA ILE A 164 0.74 -14.59 6.23
C ILE A 164 0.36 -13.23 5.61
N TRP A 165 -0.08 -13.23 4.34
CA TRP A 165 -0.53 -12.00 3.68
C TRP A 165 -1.83 -11.46 4.25
N ARG A 166 -2.70 -12.35 4.74
CA ARG A 166 -3.91 -11.97 5.48
C ARG A 166 -3.56 -11.34 6.83
N THR A 167 -2.60 -11.92 7.54
CA THR A 167 -2.06 -11.34 8.79
C THR A 167 -1.43 -9.98 8.52
N TYR A 168 -0.65 -9.84 7.45
CA TYR A 168 -0.08 -8.57 7.03
C TYR A 168 -1.17 -7.51 6.80
N ALA A 169 -2.27 -7.84 6.11
CA ALA A 169 -3.36 -6.91 5.87
C ALA A 169 -4.03 -6.43 7.17
N TRP A 170 -4.22 -7.33 8.15
CA TRP A 170 -4.72 -6.97 9.49
C TRP A 170 -3.76 -6.05 10.24
N LEU A 171 -2.47 -6.39 10.26
CA LEU A 171 -1.45 -5.55 10.90
C LEU A 171 -1.38 -4.17 10.24
N ALA A 172 -1.52 -4.09 8.92
CA ALA A 172 -1.48 -2.83 8.19
C ALA A 172 -2.72 -1.99 8.50
N MET A 173 -3.91 -2.61 8.55
CA MET A 173 -5.14 -1.91 8.96
C MET A 173 -5.01 -1.32 10.37
N ILE A 174 -4.54 -2.11 11.33
CA ILE A 174 -4.33 -1.66 12.72
C ILE A 174 -3.29 -0.55 12.78
N TYR A 175 -2.18 -0.70 12.06
CA TYR A 175 -1.13 0.32 11.98
C TYR A 175 -1.68 1.65 11.46
N TYR A 176 -2.33 1.64 10.30
CA TYR A 176 -2.89 2.86 9.71
C TYR A 176 -4.01 3.46 10.56
N PHE A 177 -4.85 2.63 11.18
CA PHE A 177 -5.86 3.11 12.11
C PHE A 177 -5.22 3.79 13.31
N LEU A 178 -4.21 3.18 13.94
CA LEU A 178 -3.48 3.77 15.05
C LEU A 178 -2.83 5.11 14.67
N MET A 179 -2.16 5.19 13.51
CA MET A 179 -1.56 6.43 13.02
C MET A 179 -2.60 7.53 12.83
N ALA A 180 -3.79 7.19 12.32
CA ALA A 180 -4.87 8.16 12.11
C ALA A 180 -5.28 8.90 13.39
N PHE A 181 -5.12 8.29 14.57
CA PHE A 181 -5.40 8.92 15.87
C PHE A 181 -4.16 9.48 16.55
N LEU A 182 -2.99 8.89 16.31
CA LEU A 182 -1.73 9.37 16.90
C LEU A 182 -1.40 10.80 16.44
N TYR A 183 -1.59 11.12 15.16
CA TYR A 183 -1.28 12.44 14.59
C TYR A 183 -2.15 13.57 15.15
N PRO A 184 -3.48 13.45 15.23
CA PRO A 184 -4.31 14.45 15.92
C PRO A 184 -4.02 14.54 17.43
N MET A 185 -3.62 13.46 18.08
CA MET A 185 -3.25 13.49 19.50
C MET A 185 -1.98 14.31 19.79
N LEU A 186 -1.09 14.50 18.80
CA LEU A 186 0.06 15.41 18.90
C LEU A 186 -0.34 16.88 19.07
N ILE A 187 -1.59 17.24 18.79
CA ILE A 187 -2.11 18.60 18.82
C ILE A 187 -2.70 18.96 20.20
N GLY A 188 -3.09 17.98 21.02
CA GLY A 188 -3.87 18.21 22.25
C GLY A 188 -3.11 17.88 23.54
N ASP A 189 -3.53 18.49 24.66
CA ASP A 189 -2.96 18.27 26.01
C ASP A 189 -3.06 16.81 26.54
N LEU A 190 -3.63 15.88 25.76
CA LEU A 190 -3.67 14.44 26.05
C LEU A 190 -2.29 13.74 25.91
N MET A 191 -1.24 14.52 25.61
CA MET A 191 0.11 14.10 25.23
C MET A 191 0.90 13.31 26.28
N GLY A 192 0.63 13.48 27.58
CA GLY A 192 1.61 13.08 28.61
C GLY A 192 1.85 11.58 28.80
N HIS A 193 0.79 10.77 28.81
CA HIS A 193 0.89 9.37 29.27
C HIS A 193 0.58 8.31 28.21
N LEU A 194 -0.25 8.64 27.22
CA LEU A 194 -0.62 7.68 26.16
C LEU A 194 0.31 7.77 24.94
N PHE A 195 0.97 8.91 24.73
CA PHE A 195 1.81 9.11 23.55
C PHE A 195 3.00 8.14 23.50
N ILE A 196 3.77 8.02 24.58
CA ILE A 196 4.94 7.12 24.64
C ILE A 196 4.52 5.66 24.41
N PRO A 197 3.52 5.09 25.12
CA PRO A 197 3.02 3.74 24.82
C PRO A 197 2.56 3.56 23.37
N LEU A 198 1.81 4.51 22.82
CA LEU A 198 1.30 4.40 21.44
C LEU A 198 2.45 4.48 20.42
N LEU A 199 3.48 5.28 20.67
CA LEU A 199 4.69 5.31 19.85
C LEU A 199 5.45 3.99 19.91
N VAL A 200 5.58 3.38 21.10
CA VAL A 200 6.19 2.05 21.24
C VAL A 200 5.38 1.00 20.48
N ILE A 201 4.05 1.00 20.60
CA ILE A 201 3.15 0.10 19.86
C ILE A 201 3.33 0.31 18.35
N GLN A 202 3.39 1.57 17.90
CA GLN A 202 3.62 1.91 16.49
C GLN A 202 4.93 1.30 15.98
N ARG A 203 6.04 1.45 16.72
CA ARG A 203 7.34 0.88 16.32
C ARG A 203 7.32 -0.64 16.29
N LEU A 204 6.67 -1.28 17.26
CA LEU A 204 6.49 -2.73 17.28
C LEU A 204 5.62 -3.22 16.11
N LEU A 205 4.57 -2.48 15.75
CA LEU A 205 3.73 -2.79 14.58
C LEU A 205 4.50 -2.65 13.27
N THR A 206 5.34 -1.62 13.12
CA THR A 206 6.22 -1.47 11.95
C THR A 206 7.17 -2.66 11.82
N LEU A 207 7.78 -3.11 12.93
CA LEU A 207 8.63 -4.30 12.93
C LEU A 207 7.83 -5.57 12.58
N ALA A 208 6.63 -5.75 13.15
CA ALA A 208 5.76 -6.88 12.86
C ALA A 208 5.34 -6.92 11.38
N LEU A 209 5.06 -5.75 10.78
CA LEU A 209 4.76 -5.61 9.35
C LEU A 209 5.95 -6.01 8.47
N LEU A 210 7.16 -5.55 8.82
CA LEU A 210 8.39 -5.95 8.13
C LEU A 210 8.59 -7.47 8.20
N CYS A 211 8.50 -8.06 9.39
CA CYS A 211 8.63 -9.50 9.59
C CYS A 211 7.58 -10.29 8.80
N ALA A 212 6.31 -9.86 8.83
CA ALA A 212 5.24 -10.48 8.08
C ALA A 212 5.47 -10.38 6.56
N CYS A 213 5.97 -9.23 6.08
CA CYS A 213 6.32 -9.03 4.68
C CYS A 213 7.45 -9.96 4.23
N LEU A 214 8.55 -10.02 4.99
CA LEU A 214 9.68 -10.91 4.69
C LEU A 214 9.27 -12.38 4.72
N THR A 215 8.48 -12.78 5.72
CA THR A 215 7.93 -14.13 5.82
C THR A 215 7.00 -14.44 4.64
N GLY A 216 6.20 -13.47 4.21
CA GLY A 216 5.37 -13.54 3.01
C GLY A 216 6.18 -13.83 1.75
N ILE A 217 7.23 -13.04 1.51
CA ILE A 217 8.15 -13.22 0.37
C ILE A 217 8.78 -14.62 0.40
N VAL A 218 9.32 -15.04 1.56
CA VAL A 218 9.95 -16.36 1.71
C VAL A 218 8.94 -17.49 1.46
N ASN A 219 7.70 -17.33 1.95
CA ASN A 219 6.66 -18.33 1.75
C ASN A 219 6.20 -18.41 0.30
N ASP A 220 6.02 -17.27 -0.38
CA ASP A 220 5.70 -17.21 -1.81
C ASP A 220 6.80 -17.88 -2.64
N TYR A 221 8.07 -17.61 -2.32
CA TYR A 221 9.22 -18.25 -2.97
C TYR A 221 9.22 -19.77 -2.76
N ARG A 222 9.05 -20.24 -1.51
CA ARG A 222 9.02 -21.67 -1.18
C ARG A 222 7.86 -22.41 -1.85
N ARG A 223 6.69 -21.78 -1.94
CA ARG A 223 5.49 -22.33 -2.57
C ARG A 223 5.46 -22.12 -4.08
N ARG A 224 6.44 -21.41 -4.65
CA ARG A 224 6.48 -20.99 -6.05
C ARG A 224 5.18 -20.31 -6.48
N THR A 225 4.61 -19.49 -5.59
CA THR A 225 3.38 -18.76 -5.89
C THR A 225 3.66 -17.77 -7.02
N PRO A 226 2.90 -17.81 -8.13
CA PRO A 226 3.11 -16.86 -9.22
C PRO A 226 2.75 -15.46 -8.74
N ARG A 227 3.70 -14.54 -8.84
CA ARG A 227 3.54 -13.12 -8.52
C ARG A 227 3.94 -12.30 -9.72
N ASP A 228 3.18 -11.25 -10.01
CA ASP A 228 3.55 -10.32 -11.08
C ASP A 228 4.67 -9.36 -10.64
N MET A 229 5.22 -8.62 -11.61
CA MET A 229 6.28 -7.65 -11.37
C MET A 229 5.83 -6.50 -10.44
N TYR A 230 4.56 -6.11 -10.49
CA TYR A 230 4.04 -5.00 -9.69
C TYR A 230 3.87 -5.35 -8.22
N HIS A 231 3.65 -6.63 -7.90
CA HIS A 231 3.75 -7.13 -6.54
C HIS A 231 5.13 -6.84 -5.96
N TYR A 232 6.21 -7.29 -6.63
CA TYR A 232 7.57 -7.06 -6.13
C TYR A 232 7.94 -5.58 -6.11
N LEU A 233 7.53 -4.83 -7.14
CA LEU A 233 7.73 -3.39 -7.20
C LEU A 233 7.05 -2.70 -6.01
N GLY A 234 5.81 -3.06 -5.68
CA GLY A 234 5.08 -2.49 -4.56
C GLY A 234 5.67 -2.84 -3.19
N LEU A 235 6.29 -4.01 -3.04
CA LEU A 235 7.03 -4.37 -1.84
C LEU A 235 8.29 -3.51 -1.71
N VAL A 236 9.10 -3.40 -2.76
CA VAL A 236 10.37 -2.65 -2.75
C VAL A 236 10.11 -1.15 -2.59
N LEU A 237 9.25 -0.56 -3.43
CA LEU A 237 8.91 0.86 -3.38
C LEU A 237 8.24 1.22 -2.05
N GLY A 238 7.42 0.32 -1.51
CA GLY A 238 6.81 0.53 -0.20
C GLY A 238 7.83 0.62 0.94
N PHE A 239 9.00 -0.02 0.83
CA PHE A 239 10.08 0.16 1.81
C PHE A 239 10.91 1.40 1.53
N ALA A 240 11.18 1.69 0.26
CA ALA A 240 11.89 2.91 -0.13
C ALA A 240 11.15 4.16 0.36
N LEU A 241 9.81 4.20 0.24
CA LEU A 241 8.99 5.32 0.74
C LEU A 241 9.15 5.53 2.24
N VAL A 242 9.14 4.46 3.03
CA VAL A 242 9.34 4.56 4.49
C VAL A 242 10.72 5.13 4.80
N TRP A 243 11.75 4.63 4.12
CA TRP A 243 13.12 5.12 4.29
C TRP A 243 13.26 6.62 3.95
N PHE A 244 12.65 7.07 2.85
CA PHE A 244 12.68 8.49 2.49
C PHE A 244 11.88 9.36 3.47
N SER A 245 10.71 8.90 3.92
CA SER A 245 9.92 9.65 4.91
C SER A 245 10.62 9.82 6.27
N GLU A 246 11.43 8.84 6.69
CA GLU A 246 12.19 8.94 7.94
C GLU A 246 13.45 9.80 7.80
N THR A 247 13.99 9.97 6.59
CA THR A 247 15.18 10.82 6.36
C THR A 247 14.85 12.30 6.21
N GLU A 248 13.65 12.65 5.76
CA GLU A 248 13.14 14.03 5.73
C GLU A 248 13.00 14.64 7.15
N LEU A 249 12.70 13.80 8.16
CA LEU A 249 12.64 14.22 9.57
C LEU A 249 13.99 14.66 10.18
N PHE A 250 15.11 14.41 9.50
CA PHE A 250 16.45 14.78 9.98
C PHE A 250 17.07 15.98 9.24
N GLN A 251 16.31 16.65 8.37
CA GLN A 251 16.79 17.81 7.61
C GLN A 251 16.12 19.15 7.99
N PHE A 252 15.30 19.16 9.04
CA PHE A 252 14.74 20.37 9.65
C PHE A 252 15.25 20.53 11.09
#